data_AF-A0A524RL21-F1
#
_entry.id   AF-A0A524RL21-F1
#
_cell.length_a   1.000
_cell.length_b   1.000
_cell.length_c   1.000
_cell.angle_alpha   90.00
_cell.angle_beta   90.00
_cell.angle_gamma   90.00
#
_symmetry.space_group_name_H-M   'P 1'
#
loop_
_entity.id
_entity.type
_entity.pdbx_description
1 polymer ?
#
loop_
_entity_poly.entity_id
_entity_poly.type
_entity_poly.pdbx_seq_one_letter_code
_entity_poly.pdbx_strand_id
1 'polypeptide(L)'
;MNQPSPPGENVAPLPPFRSATEFPRSPRPDKAHSLYPECLQALSDANEARRILRARKDQQKDVIVQMRTAIKQFEDDIALESKTRIQLHSINKQLFHALQEMEDIANDMTQVVDEAHRIKRTGLRRLIEKLKEIVRHWRAFKQRQTAALANRGEPGSEVASDD
;
A
#
# COMPACT_ATOMS: atom_id res chain seq x y z
N MET A 1 -8.47 14.67 -2.75
CA MET A 1 -8.99 13.30 -2.96
C MET A 1 -10.41 13.42 -3.50
N ASN A 2 -10.58 13.30 -4.83
CA ASN A 2 -11.92 13.27 -5.43
C ASN A 2 -12.43 11.83 -5.35
N GLN A 3 -13.41 11.56 -4.49
CA GLN A 3 -14.13 10.29 -4.53
C GLN A 3 -14.87 10.18 -5.87
N PRO A 4 -14.80 9.04 -6.57
CA PRO A 4 -15.67 8.80 -7.71
C PRO A 4 -17.11 8.73 -7.21
N SER A 5 -17.97 9.62 -7.73
CA SER A 5 -19.39 9.63 -7.42
C SER A 5 -20.02 8.25 -7.70
N PRO A 6 -20.99 7.80 -6.87
CA PRO A 6 -21.63 6.51 -7.06
C PRO A 6 -22.31 6.43 -8.44
N PRO A 7 -22.29 5.26 -9.10
CA PRO A 7 -22.89 5.07 -10.41
C PRO A 7 -24.41 5.00 -10.25
N GLY A 8 -25.10 6.14 -10.22
CA GLY A 8 -26.55 6.12 -10.00
C GLY A 8 -27.34 7.32 -10.51
N GLU A 9 -26.81 8.55 -10.50
CA GLU A 9 -27.73 9.71 -10.49
C GLU A 9 -28.09 10.34 -11.84
N ASN A 10 -27.46 9.97 -12.96
CA ASN A 10 -27.77 10.61 -14.25
C ASN A 10 -27.71 9.64 -15.44
N VAL A 11 -28.38 8.50 -15.32
CA VAL A 11 -28.47 7.56 -16.43
C VAL A 11 -29.76 7.83 -17.20
N ALA A 12 -29.63 8.39 -18.42
CA ALA A 12 -30.77 8.64 -19.31
C ALA A 12 -31.66 7.39 -19.40
N PRO A 13 -32.99 7.50 -19.16
CA PRO A 13 -33.88 6.35 -19.13
C PRO A 13 -33.88 5.63 -20.49
N LEU A 14 -34.00 4.31 -20.48
CA LEU A 14 -34.13 3.56 -21.72
C LEU A 14 -35.51 3.82 -22.32
N PRO A 15 -35.62 4.09 -23.63
CA PRO A 15 -36.91 4.15 -24.28
C PRO A 15 -37.59 2.78 -24.24
N PRO A 16 -38.93 2.73 -24.33
CA PRO A 16 -39.67 1.47 -24.36
C PRO A 16 -39.21 0.60 -25.54
N PHE A 17 -38.87 -0.65 -25.25
CA PHE A 17 -38.39 -1.59 -26.27
C PHE A 17 -39.51 -2.54 -26.68
N ARG A 18 -39.78 -2.59 -27.98
CA ARG A 18 -40.67 -3.59 -28.60
C ARG A 18 -39.85 -4.54 -29.46
N SER A 19 -40.06 -5.84 -29.29
CA SER A 19 -39.36 -6.86 -30.07
C SER A 19 -39.88 -6.92 -31.50
N ALA A 20 -39.01 -7.24 -32.46
CA ALA A 20 -39.40 -7.53 -33.84
C ALA A 20 -40.40 -8.70 -33.94
N THR A 21 -40.46 -9.57 -32.92
CA THR A 21 -41.43 -10.68 -32.84
C THR A 21 -42.86 -10.23 -32.52
N GLU A 22 -43.05 -8.99 -32.06
CA GLU A 22 -44.37 -8.43 -31.75
C GLU A 22 -45.08 -7.88 -33.00
N PHE A 23 -44.38 -7.75 -34.11
CA PHE A 23 -44.93 -7.27 -35.37
C PHE A 23 -45.30 -8.44 -36.29
N PRO A 24 -46.46 -8.38 -36.99
CA PRO A 24 -46.86 -9.44 -37.89
C PRO A 24 -45.89 -9.53 -39.08
N ARG A 25 -45.35 -10.72 -39.33
CA ARG A 25 -44.43 -10.98 -40.46
C ARG A 25 -45.07 -10.76 -41.83
N SER A 26 -46.40 -10.89 -41.92
CA SER A 26 -47.18 -10.63 -43.13
C SER A 26 -48.45 -9.86 -42.74
N PRO A 27 -48.40 -8.52 -42.72
CA PRO A 27 -49.57 -7.71 -42.43
C PRO A 27 -50.56 -7.76 -43.61
N ARG A 28 -51.86 -7.73 -43.30
CA ARG A 28 -52.90 -7.55 -44.34
C ARG A 28 -52.71 -6.17 -45.00
N PRO A 29 -52.91 -6.04 -46.32
CA PRO A 29 -52.65 -4.79 -47.05
C PRO A 29 -53.40 -3.60 -46.46
N ASP A 30 -54.64 -3.81 -46.03
CA ASP A 30 -55.51 -2.79 -45.42
C ASP A 30 -54.98 -2.26 -44.08
N LYS A 31 -54.14 -3.03 -43.37
CA LYS A 31 -53.52 -2.68 -42.08
C LYS A 31 -52.07 -2.22 -42.21
N ALA A 32 -51.48 -2.34 -43.40
CA ALA A 32 -50.07 -1.98 -43.60
C ALA A 32 -49.81 -0.50 -43.33
N HIS A 33 -50.76 0.37 -43.69
CA HIS A 33 -50.64 1.82 -43.53
C HIS A 33 -50.65 2.26 -42.06
N SER A 34 -51.39 1.54 -41.19
CA SER A 34 -51.42 1.81 -39.75
C SER A 34 -50.24 1.18 -39.02
N LEU A 35 -49.76 0.01 -39.46
CA LEU A 35 -48.66 -0.71 -38.81
C LEU A 35 -47.28 -0.14 -39.14
N TYR A 36 -47.10 0.42 -40.34
CA TYR A 36 -45.82 1.00 -40.77
C TYR A 36 -45.27 2.08 -39.83
N PRO A 37 -46.03 3.12 -39.42
CA PRO A 37 -45.53 4.13 -38.50
C PRO A 37 -45.18 3.55 -37.12
N GLU A 38 -45.92 2.55 -36.63
CA GLU A 38 -45.59 1.86 -35.37
C GLU A 38 -44.27 1.07 -35.47
N CYS A 39 -44.06 0.36 -36.58
CA CYS A 39 -42.79 -0.34 -36.84
C CYS A 39 -41.62 0.65 -36.91
N LEU A 40 -41.81 1.79 -37.57
CA LEU A 40 -40.79 2.83 -37.69
C LEU A 40 -40.43 3.43 -36.31
N GLN A 41 -41.44 3.73 -35.49
CA GLN A 41 -41.23 4.22 -34.13
C GLN A 41 -40.49 3.20 -33.27
N ALA A 42 -40.91 1.93 -33.30
CA ALA A 42 -40.24 0.87 -32.54
C ALA A 42 -38.79 0.64 -33.00
N LEU A 43 -38.51 0.78 -34.30
CA LEU A 43 -37.14 0.72 -34.81
C LEU A 43 -36.30 1.91 -34.32
N SER A 44 -36.87 3.11 -34.30
CA SER A 44 -36.22 4.30 -33.74
C SER A 44 -35.89 4.11 -32.26
N ASP A 45 -36.87 3.67 -31.46
CA ASP A 45 -36.71 3.41 -30.02
C ASP A 45 -35.67 2.32 -29.75
N ALA A 46 -35.65 1.25 -30.55
CA ALA A 46 -34.65 0.19 -30.45
C ALA A 46 -33.23 0.68 -30.78
N ASN A 47 -33.09 1.55 -31.78
CA ASN A 47 -31.80 2.15 -32.13
C ASN A 47 -31.30 3.11 -31.05
N GLU A 48 -32.19 3.93 -30.49
CA GLU A 48 -31.93 4.82 -29.34
C GLU A 48 -31.49 4.00 -28.11
N ALA A 49 -32.23 2.94 -27.76
CA ALA A 49 -31.87 2.03 -26.66
C ALA A 49 -30.50 1.39 -26.88
N ARG A 50 -30.20 0.93 -28.10
CA ARG A 50 -28.91 0.34 -28.45
C ARG A 50 -27.76 1.34 -28.29
N ARG A 51 -27.97 2.59 -28.68
CA ARG A 51 -26.99 3.68 -28.51
C ARG A 51 -26.70 3.92 -27.03
N ILE A 52 -27.76 4.06 -26.21
CA ILE A 52 -27.63 4.26 -24.76
C ILE A 52 -26.91 3.08 -24.10
N LEU A 53 -27.30 1.84 -24.42
CA LEU A 53 -26.67 0.65 -23.85
C LEU A 53 -25.20 0.51 -24.22
N ARG A 54 -24.81 0.86 -25.46
CA ARG A 54 -23.39 0.90 -25.86
C ARG A 54 -22.61 1.93 -25.03
N ALA A 55 -23.14 3.15 -24.91
CA ALA A 55 -22.51 4.19 -24.10
C ALA A 55 -22.36 3.75 -22.63
N ARG A 56 -23.39 3.16 -22.03
CA ARG A 56 -23.32 2.61 -20.67
C ARG A 56 -22.28 1.49 -20.55
N LYS A 57 -22.24 0.57 -21.52
CA LYS A 57 -21.25 -0.53 -21.54
C LYS A 57 -19.82 0.02 -21.62
N ASP A 58 -19.59 1.04 -22.43
CA ASP A 58 -18.26 1.64 -22.56
C ASP A 58 -17.87 2.40 -21.28
N GLN A 59 -18.79 3.16 -20.67
CA GLN A 59 -18.58 3.74 -19.33
C GLN A 59 -18.25 2.69 -18.27
N GLN A 60 -18.96 1.55 -18.26
CA GLN A 60 -18.68 0.46 -17.33
C GLN A 60 -17.29 -0.14 -17.56
N LYS A 61 -16.84 -0.28 -18.81
CA LYS A 61 -15.47 -0.74 -19.10
C LYS A 61 -14.45 0.26 -18.57
N ASP A 62 -14.67 1.56 -18.78
CA ASP A 62 -13.75 2.60 -18.30
C ASP A 62 -13.62 2.55 -16.78
N VAL A 63 -14.74 2.40 -16.07
CA VAL A 63 -14.75 2.21 -14.60
C VAL A 63 -13.99 0.94 -14.21
N ILE A 64 -14.21 -0.19 -14.90
CA ILE A 64 -13.47 -1.44 -14.62
C ILE A 64 -11.96 -1.25 -14.83
N VAL A 65 -11.55 -0.54 -15.88
CA VAL A 65 -10.14 -0.25 -16.14
C VAL A 65 -9.57 0.62 -15.02
N GLN A 66 -10.27 1.68 -14.62
CA GLN A 66 -9.84 2.54 -13.50
C GLN A 66 -9.73 1.76 -12.20
N MET A 67 -10.71 0.90 -11.88
CA MET A 67 -10.67 0.04 -10.70
C MET A 67 -9.49 -0.93 -10.73
N ARG A 68 -9.18 -1.54 -11.88
CA ARG A 68 -8.02 -2.43 -12.03
C ARG A 68 -6.70 -1.69 -11.81
N THR A 69 -6.58 -0.47 -12.35
CA THR A 69 -5.39 0.36 -12.13
C THR A 69 -5.24 0.73 -10.65
N ALA A 70 -6.34 1.12 -9.98
CA ALA A 70 -6.32 1.44 -8.56
C ALA A 70 -5.96 0.22 -7.69
N ILE A 71 -6.50 -0.97 -8.01
CA ILE A 71 -6.13 -2.22 -7.31
C ILE A 71 -4.64 -2.50 -7.46
N LYS A 72 -4.10 -2.38 -8.68
CA LYS A 72 -2.66 -2.59 -8.92
C LYS A 72 -1.80 -1.63 -8.11
N GLN A 73 -2.19 -0.34 -8.05
CA GLN A 73 -1.49 0.64 -7.22
C GLN A 73 -1.50 0.24 -5.74
N PHE A 74 -2.64 -0.22 -5.21
CA PHE A 74 -2.71 -0.70 -3.84
C PHE A 74 -1.88 -1.96 -3.59
N GLU A 75 -1.80 -2.88 -4.55
CA GLU A 75 -0.93 -4.06 -4.46
C GLU A 75 0.55 -3.65 -4.38
N ASP A 76 0.97 -2.70 -5.22
CA ASP A 76 2.33 -2.14 -5.22
C ASP A 76 2.63 -1.42 -3.89
N ASP A 77 1.69 -0.63 -3.38
CA ASP A 77 1.82 0.08 -2.09
C ASP A 77 1.93 -0.90 -0.91
N ILE A 78 1.13 -1.97 -0.89
CA ILE A 78 1.19 -3.01 0.16
C ILE A 78 2.51 -3.77 0.11
N ALA A 79 3.04 -4.03 -1.08
CA ALA A 79 4.36 -4.65 -1.22
C ALA A 79 5.46 -3.76 -0.66
N LEU A 80 5.40 -2.45 -0.94
CA LEU A 80 6.32 -1.47 -0.36
C LEU A 80 6.18 -1.37 1.16
N GLU A 81 4.95 -1.31 1.69
CA GLU A 81 4.68 -1.30 3.12
C GLU A 81 5.24 -2.56 3.81
N SER A 82 5.05 -3.72 3.19
CA SER A 82 5.58 -4.99 3.72
C SER A 82 7.10 -4.97 3.78
N LYS A 83 7.77 -4.45 2.75
CA LYS A 83 9.23 -4.30 2.72
C LYS A 83 9.72 -3.34 3.80
N THR A 84 9.10 -2.18 3.93
CA THR A 84 9.48 -1.20 4.96
C THR A 84 9.22 -1.73 6.37
N ARG A 85 8.13 -2.49 6.58
CA ARG A 85 7.83 -3.15 7.86
C ARG A 85 8.89 -4.19 8.23
N ILE A 86 9.35 -5.01 7.28
CA ILE A 86 10.44 -5.96 7.51
C ILE A 86 11.73 -5.21 7.87
N GLN A 87 12.04 -4.13 7.17
CA GLN A 87 13.21 -3.30 7.46
C GLN A 87 13.12 -2.68 8.87
N LEU A 88 11.97 -2.12 9.24
CA LEU A 88 11.71 -1.58 10.58
C LEU A 88 11.85 -2.67 11.66
N HIS A 89 11.32 -3.87 11.41
CA HIS A 89 11.46 -4.98 12.35
C HIS A 89 12.93 -5.39 12.54
N SER A 90 13.71 -5.45 11.46
CA SER A 90 15.15 -5.69 11.52
C SER A 90 15.87 -4.60 12.32
N ILE A 91 15.53 -3.33 12.09
CA ILE A 91 16.07 -2.19 12.85
C ILE A 91 15.72 -2.30 14.33
N ASN A 92 14.47 -2.59 14.67
CA ASN A 92 14.02 -2.74 16.06
C ASN A 92 14.76 -3.88 16.75
N LYS A 93 14.99 -5.00 16.07
CA LYS A 93 15.79 -6.11 16.61
C LYS A 93 17.23 -5.68 16.89
N GLN A 94 17.85 -4.92 15.99
CA GLN A 94 19.20 -4.40 16.20
C GLN A 94 19.27 -3.40 17.37
N LEU A 95 18.28 -2.51 17.51
CA LEU A 95 18.17 -1.58 18.64
C LEU A 95 17.98 -2.33 19.96
N PHE A 96 17.15 -3.37 19.97
CA PHE A 96 16.95 -4.21 21.15
C PHE A 96 18.26 -4.87 21.60
N HIS A 97 19.02 -5.46 20.68
CA HIS A 97 20.33 -6.02 21.00
C HIS A 97 21.32 -4.97 21.51
N ALA A 98 21.33 -3.77 20.92
CA ALA A 98 22.18 -2.68 21.40
C ALA A 98 21.81 -2.24 22.82
N LEU A 99 20.51 -2.16 23.14
CA LEU A 99 20.04 -1.84 24.48
C LEU A 99 20.42 -2.92 25.50
N GLN A 100 20.28 -4.19 25.12
CA GLN A 100 20.68 -5.31 25.97
C GLN A 100 22.19 -5.27 26.27
N GLU A 101 23.03 -5.01 25.27
CA GLU A 101 24.48 -4.86 25.47
C GLU A 101 24.81 -3.66 26.38
N MET A 102 24.08 -2.55 26.24
CA MET A 102 24.23 -1.40 27.15
C MET A 102 23.85 -1.74 28.59
N GLU A 103 22.78 -2.51 28.78
CA GLU A 103 22.31 -2.96 30.09
C GLU A 103 23.33 -3.90 30.75
N ASP A 104 23.92 -4.83 29.99
CA ASP A 104 24.97 -5.72 30.47
C ASP A 104 26.20 -4.93 30.95
N ILE A 105 26.64 -3.93 30.17
CA ILE A 105 27.75 -3.05 30.55
C ILE A 105 27.43 -2.24 31.82
N ALA A 106 26.19 -1.76 31.96
CA ALA A 106 25.75 -1.01 33.14
C ALA A 106 25.68 -1.91 34.39
N ASN A 107 25.24 -3.16 34.23
CA ASN A 107 25.22 -4.17 35.29
C ASN A 107 26.64 -4.52 35.74
N ASP A 108 27.57 -4.75 34.82
CA ASP A 108 28.99 -4.98 35.12
C ASP A 108 29.59 -3.79 35.90
N MET A 109 29.26 -2.56 35.49
CA MET A 109 29.73 -1.35 36.17
C MET A 109 29.18 -1.26 37.60
N THR A 110 27.90 -1.58 37.78
CA THR A 110 27.25 -1.59 39.10
C THR A 110 27.89 -2.64 40.01
N GLN A 111 28.18 -3.84 39.49
CA GLN A 111 28.89 -4.87 40.25
C GLN A 111 30.29 -4.45 40.67
N VAL A 112 31.05 -3.77 39.80
CA VAL A 112 32.38 -3.23 40.14
C VAL A 112 32.28 -2.17 41.24
N VAL A 113 31.27 -1.31 41.20
CA VAL A 113 31.02 -0.30 42.24
C VAL A 113 30.66 -0.96 43.58
N ASP A 114 29.78 -1.96 43.57
CA ASP A 114 29.41 -2.71 44.77
C ASP A 114 30.59 -3.46 45.38
N GLU A 115 31.43 -4.08 44.54
CA GLU A 115 32.64 -4.77 44.97
C GLU A 115 33.68 -3.77 45.53
N ALA A 116 33.77 -2.56 44.96
CA ALA A 116 34.62 -1.48 45.47
C ALA A 116 34.24 -1.03 46.88
N HIS A 117 32.95 -0.99 47.22
CA HIS A 117 32.49 -0.66 48.58
C HIS A 117 32.78 -1.77 49.60
N ARG A 118 32.99 -3.02 49.17
CA ARG A 118 33.19 -4.19 50.06
C ARG A 118 34.65 -4.59 50.27
N ILE A 119 35.58 -4.13 49.43
CA ILE A 119 36.97 -4.61 49.37
C ILE A 119 37.94 -3.80 50.26
N LYS A 120 38.87 -4.49 50.95
CA LYS A 120 40.03 -3.87 51.62
C LYS A 120 41.05 -3.37 50.57
N ARG A 121 41.81 -2.30 50.88
CA ARG A 121 42.78 -1.61 49.99
C ARG A 121 43.66 -2.50 49.08
N THR A 122 43.95 -3.75 49.43
CA THR A 122 44.73 -4.70 48.62
C THR A 122 44.02 -5.21 47.34
N GLY A 123 42.68 -5.12 47.25
CA GLY A 123 41.93 -5.55 46.07
C GLY A 123 41.70 -4.47 44.99
N LEU A 124 42.16 -3.24 45.22
CA LEU A 124 41.99 -2.10 44.30
C LEU A 124 42.55 -2.38 42.90
N ARG A 125 43.70 -3.07 42.81
CA ARG A 125 44.31 -3.38 41.51
C ARG A 125 43.39 -4.24 40.63
N ARG A 126 42.71 -5.22 41.22
CA ARG A 126 41.77 -6.10 40.52
C ARG A 126 40.55 -5.31 40.02
N LEU A 127 40.00 -4.43 40.85
CA LEU A 127 38.87 -3.56 40.47
C LEU A 127 39.23 -2.60 39.34
N ILE A 128 40.43 -2.04 39.37
CA ILE A 128 40.93 -1.16 38.30
C ILE A 128 41.04 -1.92 36.98
N GLU A 129 41.52 -3.17 36.99
CA GLU A 129 41.57 -3.98 35.76
C GLU A 129 40.16 -4.32 35.23
N LYS A 130 39.21 -4.70 36.10
CA LYS A 130 37.80 -4.88 35.69
C LYS A 130 37.20 -3.60 35.10
N LEU A 131 37.44 -2.44 35.72
CA LEU A 131 36.97 -1.16 35.21
C LEU A 131 37.57 -0.83 33.84
N LYS A 132 38.86 -1.10 33.63
CA LYS A 132 39.50 -0.94 32.31
C LYS A 132 38.87 -1.85 31.26
N GLU A 133 38.53 -3.08 31.60
CA GLU A 133 37.82 -4.01 30.70
C GLU A 133 36.44 -3.47 30.31
N ILE A 134 35.64 -3.02 31.27
CA ILE A 134 34.33 -2.38 31.03
C ILE A 134 34.48 -1.17 30.11
N VAL A 135 35.45 -0.28 30.36
CA VAL A 135 35.70 0.90 29.52
C VAL A 135 36.13 0.49 28.10
N ARG A 136 36.92 -0.58 27.94
CA ARG A 136 37.28 -1.11 26.61
C ARG A 136 36.06 -1.67 25.88
N HIS A 137 35.22 -2.45 26.57
CA HIS A 137 33.97 -2.98 26.01
C HIS A 137 33.04 -1.84 25.57
N TRP A 138 32.87 -0.81 26.40
CA TRP A 138 32.09 0.37 26.05
C TRP A 138 32.61 1.11 24.82
N ARG A 139 33.93 1.28 24.70
CA ARG A 139 34.53 1.91 23.51
C ARG A 139 34.30 1.07 22.25
N ALA A 140 34.47 -0.24 22.34
CA ALA A 140 34.22 -1.15 21.23
C ALA A 140 32.75 -1.13 20.80
N PHE A 141 31.81 -1.16 21.76
CA PHE A 141 30.39 -0.99 21.51
C PHE A 141 30.10 0.33 20.75
N LYS A 142 30.60 1.46 21.25
CA LYS A 142 30.42 2.75 20.58
C LYS A 142 30.94 2.74 19.15
N GLN A 143 32.14 2.20 18.91
CA GLN A 143 32.71 2.11 17.57
C GLN A 143 31.83 1.28 16.62
N ARG A 144 31.30 0.14 17.10
CA ARG A 144 30.37 -0.69 16.32
C ARG A 144 29.08 0.07 15.99
N GLN A 145 28.51 0.82 16.94
CA GLN A 145 27.30 1.61 16.70
C GLN A 145 27.55 2.76 15.72
N THR A 146 28.66 3.48 15.85
CA THR A 146 29.01 4.56 14.91
C THR A 146 29.22 4.02 13.49
N ALA A 147 29.89 2.88 13.35
CA ALA A 147 30.06 2.22 12.05
C ALA A 147 28.72 1.73 11.46
N ALA A 148 27.83 1.17 12.30
CA ALA A 148 26.50 0.76 11.89
C ALA A 148 25.62 1.95 11.46
N LEU A 149 25.76 3.11 12.11
CA LEU A 149 25.07 4.34 11.73
C LEU A 149 25.61 4.94 10.42
N ALA A 150 26.93 4.91 10.20
CA ALA A 150 27.54 5.36 8.95
C ALA A 150 27.07 4.51 7.75
N ASN A 151 27.00 3.18 7.92
CA ASN A 151 26.50 2.27 6.89
C ASN A 151 24.97 2.37 6.67
N ARG A 152 24.23 3.05 7.55
CA ARG A 152 22.78 3.29 7.41
C ARG A 152 22.45 4.63 6.74
N GLY A 153 23.44 5.50 6.52
CA GLY A 153 23.29 6.84 5.96
C GLY A 153 22.97 6.91 4.46
N GLU A 154 22.96 5.78 3.74
CA GLU A 154 22.56 5.73 2.33
C GLU A 154 21.23 4.99 2.13
N PRO A 155 20.10 5.70 2.25
CA PRO A 155 18.91 5.35 1.50
C PRO A 155 18.36 6.63 0.84
N GLY A 156 18.86 6.98 -0.36
CA GLY A 156 18.29 8.14 -1.06
C GLY A 156 18.97 8.70 -2.31
N SER A 157 20.14 8.23 -2.76
CA SER A 157 20.79 8.79 -3.98
C SER A 157 20.74 7.82 -5.16
N GLU A 158 19.55 7.40 -5.57
CA GLU A 158 19.34 6.80 -6.88
C GLU A 158 17.86 6.94 -7.27
N VAL A 159 17.41 8.18 -7.43
CA VAL A 159 16.42 8.47 -8.47
C VAL A 159 17.21 9.14 -9.58
N ALA A 160 17.46 8.34 -10.60
CA ALA A 160 18.13 8.68 -11.83
C ALA A 160 17.64 10.04 -12.36
N SER A 161 18.59 10.93 -12.58
CA SER A 161 18.57 11.78 -13.75
C SER A 161 18.74 10.86 -14.95
N ASP A 162 17.69 10.72 -15.75
CA ASP A 162 17.78 10.32 -17.14
C ASP A 162 16.62 11.02 -17.88
N ASP A 163 17.04 11.96 -18.73
CA ASP A 163 16.40 12.59 -19.90
C ASP A 163 14.90 12.98 -19.89
#